data_AF-A0A431I8R6-F1
#
_entry.id   AF-A0A431I8R6-F1
#
_cell.length_a   1.000
_cell.length_b   1.000
_cell.length_c   1.000
_cell.angle_alpha   90.00
_cell.angle_beta   90.00
_cell.angle_gamma   90.00
#
_symmetry.space_group_name_H-M   'P 1'
#
loop_
_entity.id
_entity.type
_entity.pdbx_description
1 polymer ?
#
loop_
_entity_poly.entity_id
_entity_poly.type
_entity_poly.pdbx_seq_one_letter_code
_entity_poly.pdbx_strand_id
1 'polypeptide(L)'
;MVFSYFMILLTYHQYHLRFSVYHNMREFNVSQAKEIHGDKYDYKLVEYKNVDTKVKIICPIHGLFLQTPYHHIHRKQGCGKCKGSKASKSQRKSWYEYIKRSNEIHNNKYKYVKKDISNAHSHVTIICPIHGEFQQNFNNHIYNKNGCPNCGYNCSKLEKEWLDSLKIPNLIRQKHLSINGRRFKVDAFDKDNNTIYEYMGYFWHGHPDFFNPEDINPRNKETYGSLYSKTLEKIKFLEDSGFKVVIKWG
;
A
#
# COMPACT_ATOMS: atom_id res chain seq x y z
N MET A 1 19.41 -70.90 -30.76
CA MET A 1 18.07 -70.43 -31.18
C MET A 1 17.57 -69.46 -30.12
N VAL A 2 18.04 -68.21 -30.15
CA VAL A 2 17.74 -67.21 -29.10
C VAL A 2 17.68 -65.81 -29.70
N PHE A 3 16.60 -65.45 -30.39
CA PHE A 3 16.20 -64.08 -30.76
C PHE A 3 14.73 -64.21 -31.20
N SER A 4 13.73 -63.42 -30.80
CA SER A 4 13.74 -62.07 -30.27
C SER A 4 12.43 -61.80 -29.50
N TYR A 5 12.49 -61.87 -28.17
CA TYR A 5 11.57 -61.12 -27.30
C TYR A 5 12.06 -59.65 -27.23
N PHE A 6 12.17 -59.01 -28.39
CA PHE A 6 12.68 -57.63 -28.52
C PHE A 6 12.04 -56.89 -29.71
N MET A 7 10.76 -57.16 -29.94
CA MET A 7 9.95 -56.48 -30.95
C MET A 7 8.60 -56.15 -30.31
N ILE A 8 8.58 -55.12 -29.47
CA ILE A 8 7.44 -54.24 -29.11
C ILE A 8 7.84 -53.20 -28.01
N LEU A 9 9.03 -53.29 -27.40
CA LEU A 9 9.59 -52.22 -26.53
C LEU A 9 10.73 -51.42 -27.18
N LEU A 10 10.66 -51.17 -28.49
CA LEU A 10 11.57 -50.23 -29.18
C LEU A 10 10.83 -49.26 -30.12
N THR A 11 9.58 -48.91 -29.82
CA THR A 11 8.94 -47.71 -30.39
C THR A 11 8.81 -46.57 -29.38
N TYR A 12 9.30 -46.75 -28.16
CA TYR A 12 9.28 -45.71 -27.11
C TYR A 12 10.63 -45.00 -26.89
N HIS A 13 11.74 -45.51 -27.44
CA HIS A 13 13.07 -44.94 -27.23
C HIS A 13 13.84 -44.66 -28.54
N GLN A 14 13.11 -44.30 -29.60
CA GLN A 14 13.71 -43.78 -30.84
C GLN A 14 12.91 -42.62 -31.45
N TYR A 15 12.20 -41.89 -30.59
CA TYR A 15 11.54 -40.60 -30.91
C TYR A 15 12.27 -39.39 -30.28
N HIS A 16 13.41 -39.61 -29.63
CA HIS A 16 14.28 -38.51 -29.24
C HIS A 16 15.52 -38.49 -30.14
N LEU A 17 15.65 -37.35 -30.85
CA LEU A 17 16.79 -36.89 -31.65
C LEU A 17 16.76 -37.25 -33.14
N ARG A 18 15.90 -36.55 -33.88
CA ARG A 18 16.29 -35.97 -35.19
C ARG A 18 15.51 -34.69 -35.49
N PHE A 19 16.20 -33.58 -35.24
CA PHE A 19 16.10 -32.30 -35.92
C PHE A 19 15.07 -32.20 -37.07
N SER A 20 14.06 -31.36 -36.86
CA SER A 20 13.63 -30.44 -37.91
C SER A 20 13.30 -29.09 -37.27
N VAL A 21 14.03 -28.11 -37.75
CA VAL A 21 13.93 -26.69 -37.48
C VAL A 21 12.52 -26.21 -37.83
N TYR A 22 11.74 -25.81 -36.82
CA TYR A 22 10.63 -24.88 -37.00
C TYR A 22 10.87 -23.65 -36.11
N HIS A 23 11.84 -22.84 -36.54
CA HIS A 23 11.91 -21.44 -36.15
C HIS A 23 10.78 -20.64 -36.83
N ASN A 24 10.27 -19.64 -36.11
CA ASN A 24 9.28 -18.62 -36.50
C ASN A 24 7.79 -18.96 -36.34
N MET A 25 7.36 -19.08 -35.08
CA MET A 25 6.22 -18.27 -34.64
C MET A 25 6.81 -17.12 -33.83
N ARG A 26 6.90 -15.93 -34.43
CA ARG A 26 7.38 -14.72 -33.74
C ARG A 26 6.40 -14.48 -32.59
N GLU A 27 6.85 -14.38 -31.36
CA GLU A 27 6.01 -13.96 -30.22
C GLU A 27 6.25 -12.47 -29.94
N PHE A 28 5.34 -11.81 -29.22
CA PHE A 28 5.63 -10.47 -28.71
C PHE A 28 6.69 -10.57 -27.61
N ASN A 29 7.91 -10.09 -27.88
CA ASN A 29 8.99 -10.15 -26.92
C ASN A 29 8.89 -9.03 -25.86
N VAL A 30 8.40 -9.39 -24.66
CA VAL A 30 8.26 -8.47 -23.52
C VAL A 30 9.61 -8.02 -22.97
N SER A 31 10.65 -8.87 -22.96
CA SER A 31 11.96 -8.46 -22.43
C SER A 31 12.59 -7.38 -23.30
N GLN A 32 12.52 -7.51 -24.63
CA GLN A 32 12.97 -6.48 -25.56
C GLN A 32 12.17 -5.19 -25.41
N ALA A 33 10.85 -5.29 -25.20
CA ALA A 33 10.03 -4.11 -24.94
C ALA A 33 10.40 -3.40 -23.63
N LYS A 34 10.83 -4.16 -22.60
CA LYS A 34 11.34 -3.62 -21.33
C LYS A 34 12.75 -3.02 -21.46
N GLU A 35 13.62 -3.57 -22.30
CA GLU A 35 14.93 -2.94 -22.59
C GLU A 35 14.75 -1.55 -23.20
N ILE A 36 13.75 -1.38 -24.07
CA ILE A 36 13.50 -0.11 -24.76
C ILE A 36 12.76 0.89 -23.88
N HIS A 37 11.74 0.44 -23.15
CA HIS A 37 10.81 1.33 -22.45
C HIS A 37 10.90 1.26 -20.92
N GLY A 38 11.76 0.40 -20.36
CA GLY A 38 11.75 0.05 -18.93
C GLY A 38 10.43 -0.62 -18.53
N ASP A 39 10.05 -0.49 -17.25
CA ASP A 39 8.76 -0.96 -16.72
C ASP A 39 7.60 0.02 -16.99
N LYS A 40 7.69 0.82 -18.06
CA LYS A 40 6.72 1.88 -18.38
C LYS A 40 5.36 1.36 -18.82
N TYR A 41 5.26 0.13 -19.32
CA TYR A 41 4.01 -0.41 -19.88
C TYR A 41 3.73 -1.81 -19.33
N ASP A 42 2.44 -2.11 -19.17
CA ASP A 42 1.96 -3.45 -18.84
C ASP A 42 1.48 -4.15 -20.12
N TYR A 43 1.91 -5.39 -20.29
CA TYR A 43 1.68 -6.23 -21.47
C TYR A 43 0.74 -7.41 -21.21
N LYS A 44 0.04 -7.47 -20.06
CA LYS A 44 -0.86 -8.56 -19.67
C LYS A 44 -1.96 -8.89 -20.68
N LEU A 45 -2.35 -7.93 -21.51
CA LEU A 45 -3.43 -8.09 -22.50
C LEU A 45 -2.89 -8.22 -23.94
N VAL A 46 -1.59 -8.44 -24.10
CA VAL A 46 -0.99 -8.59 -25.43
C VAL A 46 -1.30 -9.97 -25.99
N GLU A 47 -2.13 -9.99 -27.03
CA GLU A 47 -2.36 -11.16 -27.87
C GLU A 47 -1.62 -10.95 -29.19
N TYR A 48 -0.47 -11.62 -29.36
CA TYR A 48 0.37 -11.44 -30.54
C TYR A 48 -0.11 -12.30 -31.72
N LYS A 49 -0.13 -11.70 -32.92
CA LYS A 49 -0.39 -12.42 -34.18
C LYS A 49 0.74 -12.24 -35.19
N ASN A 50 1.17 -11.01 -35.41
CA ASN A 50 2.33 -10.65 -36.23
C ASN A 50 2.80 -9.23 -35.86
N VAL A 51 3.91 -8.78 -36.45
CA VAL A 51 4.54 -7.48 -36.12
C VAL A 51 3.72 -6.25 -36.54
N ASP A 52 2.76 -6.43 -37.44
CA ASP A 52 1.92 -5.38 -38.02
C ASP A 52 0.50 -5.36 -37.42
N THR A 53 0.11 -6.40 -36.70
CA THR A 53 -1.17 -6.45 -35.99
C THR A 53 -1.05 -5.66 -34.69
N LYS A 54 -2.01 -4.76 -34.44
CA LYS A 54 -2.05 -3.99 -33.20
C LYS A 54 -2.27 -4.91 -32.01
N VAL A 55 -1.46 -4.73 -30.98
CA VAL A 55 -1.60 -5.38 -29.66
C VAL A 55 -2.13 -4.38 -28.63
N LYS A 56 -2.79 -4.87 -27.59
CA LYS A 56 -3.29 -4.07 -26.47
C LYS A 56 -2.16 -3.86 -25.46
N ILE A 57 -1.61 -2.65 -25.43
CA ILE A 57 -0.57 -2.25 -24.47
C ILE A 57 -1.20 -1.31 -23.46
N ILE A 58 -0.90 -1.53 -22.17
CA ILE A 58 -1.45 -0.70 -21.11
C ILE A 58 -0.44 0.38 -20.76
N CYS A 59 -0.78 1.64 -21.05
CA CYS A 59 -0.09 2.78 -20.49
C CYS A 59 -0.60 2.99 -19.06
N PRO A 60 0.29 3.03 -18.05
CA PRO A 60 -0.12 3.27 -16.67
C PRO A 60 -0.80 4.63 -16.48
N ILE A 61 -0.52 5.59 -17.38
CA ILE A 61 -1.02 6.97 -17.34
C ILE A 61 -2.36 7.10 -18.07
N HIS A 62 -2.41 6.63 -19.33
CA HIS A 62 -3.51 6.93 -20.25
C HIS A 62 -4.41 5.72 -20.51
N GLY A 63 -4.16 4.60 -19.83
CA GLY A 63 -4.90 3.36 -19.99
C GLY A 63 -4.48 2.58 -21.24
N LEU A 64 -5.39 1.72 -21.69
CA LEU A 64 -5.17 0.85 -22.84
C LEU A 64 -4.99 1.68 -24.13
N PHE A 65 -3.96 1.33 -24.90
CA PHE A 65 -3.76 1.85 -26.25
C PHE A 65 -3.35 0.71 -27.19
N LEU A 66 -3.61 0.91 -28.47
CA LEU A 66 -3.30 -0.05 -29.51
C LEU A 66 -2.07 0.40 -30.29
N GLN A 67 -1.09 -0.48 -30.43
CA GLN A 67 0.10 -0.25 -31.25
C GLN A 67 0.62 -1.57 -31.81
N THR A 68 1.24 -1.54 -32.98
CA THR A 68 1.85 -2.76 -33.53
C THR A 68 3.18 -3.05 -32.84
N PRO A 69 3.57 -4.32 -32.67
CA PRO A 69 4.87 -4.70 -32.13
C PRO A 69 6.03 -4.02 -32.86
N TYR A 70 5.96 -3.91 -34.19
CA TYR A 70 6.97 -3.20 -34.98
C TYR A 70 7.14 -1.75 -34.55
N HIS A 71 6.04 -1.02 -34.37
CA HIS A 71 6.08 0.38 -33.96
C HIS A 71 6.55 0.53 -32.50
N HIS A 72 6.09 -0.34 -31.61
CA HIS A 72 6.42 -0.28 -30.19
C HIS A 72 7.89 -0.62 -29.92
N ILE A 73 8.39 -1.69 -30.53
CA ILE A 73 9.74 -2.22 -30.31
C ILE A 73 10.73 -1.55 -31.28
N HIS A 74 10.58 -1.75 -32.59
CA HIS A 74 11.60 -1.29 -33.56
C HIS A 74 11.59 0.23 -33.76
N ARG A 75 10.42 0.85 -33.83
CA ARG A 75 10.31 2.32 -33.93
C ARG A 75 10.37 3.02 -32.57
N LYS A 76 10.52 2.26 -31.48
CA LYS A 76 10.58 2.73 -30.09
C LYS A 76 9.45 3.70 -29.76
N GLN A 77 8.28 3.51 -30.38
CA GLN A 77 7.11 4.32 -30.11
C GLN A 77 6.44 3.84 -28.83
N GLY A 78 5.61 4.69 -28.26
CA GLY A 78 4.83 4.36 -27.07
C GLY A 78 3.47 5.03 -27.16
N CYS A 79 2.82 5.21 -26.02
CA CYS A 79 1.50 5.81 -25.97
C CYS A 79 1.48 7.21 -26.62
N GLY A 80 0.65 7.40 -27.65
CA GLY A 80 0.55 8.67 -28.39
C GLY A 80 0.12 9.85 -27.51
N LYS A 81 -0.72 9.60 -26.51
CA LYS A 81 -1.13 10.59 -25.50
C LYS A 81 0.04 11.06 -24.62
N CYS A 82 1.13 10.29 -24.52
CA CYS A 82 2.36 10.72 -23.86
C CYS A 82 3.22 11.66 -24.73
N LYS A 83 3.05 11.68 -26.06
CA LYS A 83 3.86 12.50 -26.98
C LYS A 83 3.24 13.87 -27.25
N GLY A 84 1.91 13.96 -27.27
CA GLY A 84 1.17 15.18 -27.63
C GLY A 84 0.62 15.95 -26.43
N SER A 85 1.40 16.89 -25.88
CA SER A 85 0.92 18.19 -25.38
C SER A 85 2.05 18.95 -24.68
N LYS A 86 2.34 20.17 -25.15
CA LYS A 86 3.15 21.14 -24.39
C LYS A 86 2.46 21.53 -23.07
N ALA A 87 1.14 21.33 -22.97
CA ALA A 87 0.37 21.43 -21.73
C ALA A 87 0.53 20.24 -20.75
N SER A 88 0.94 19.03 -21.19
CA SER A 88 1.12 17.88 -20.26
C SER A 88 2.49 17.81 -19.59
N LYS A 89 3.52 18.45 -20.15
CA LYS A 89 4.86 18.44 -19.53
C LYS A 89 4.91 19.22 -18.21
N SER A 90 4.07 20.25 -18.03
CA SER A 90 4.00 21.02 -16.79
C SER A 90 2.87 20.59 -15.84
N GLN A 91 1.79 19.97 -16.32
CA GLN A 91 0.58 19.83 -15.49
C GLN A 91 0.25 18.46 -14.90
N ARG A 92 0.85 17.33 -15.33
CA ARG A 92 0.58 16.05 -14.65
C ARG A 92 1.81 15.15 -14.70
N LYS A 93 2.60 15.16 -13.61
CA LYS A 93 3.52 14.05 -13.34
C LYS A 93 2.71 12.77 -13.42
N SER A 94 3.23 11.82 -14.17
CA SER A 94 2.48 10.60 -14.43
C SER A 94 2.31 9.78 -13.14
N TRP A 95 1.24 8.99 -13.01
CA TRP A 95 1.10 8.03 -11.89
C TRP A 95 2.38 7.20 -11.69
N TYR A 96 2.98 6.74 -12.79
CA TYR A 96 4.26 6.03 -12.77
C TYR A 96 5.40 6.85 -12.15
N GLU A 97 5.56 8.12 -12.54
CA GLU A 97 6.59 9.01 -12.00
C GLU A 97 6.36 9.27 -10.49
N TYR A 98 5.11 9.42 -10.08
CA TYR A 98 4.76 9.54 -8.67
C TYR A 98 5.18 8.30 -7.88
N ILE A 99 4.89 7.09 -8.38
CA ILE A 99 5.28 5.85 -7.70
C ILE A 99 6.80 5.72 -7.67
N LYS A 100 7.48 5.93 -8.80
CA LYS A 100 8.94 5.87 -8.89
C LYS A 100 9.60 6.77 -7.84
N ARG A 101 9.21 8.05 -7.82
CA ARG A 101 9.76 9.03 -6.88
C ARG A 101 9.39 8.73 -5.43
N SER A 102 8.17 8.28 -5.17
CA SER A 102 7.76 7.91 -3.81
C SER A 102 8.58 6.72 -3.29
N ASN A 103 8.86 5.74 -4.16
CA ASN A 103 9.72 4.60 -3.83
C ASN A 103 11.18 5.01 -3.58
N GLU A 104 11.72 5.97 -4.32
CA GLU A 104 13.05 6.54 -4.07
C GLU A 104 13.13 7.23 -2.71
N ILE A 105 12.10 8.00 -2.33
CA ILE A 105 12.08 8.75 -1.06
C ILE A 105 11.86 7.83 0.15
N HIS A 106 10.97 6.85 0.00
CA HIS A 106 10.53 5.98 1.09
C HIS A 106 11.14 4.59 1.01
N ASN A 107 12.21 4.40 0.23
CA ASN A 107 12.93 3.13 0.07
C ASN A 107 12.00 1.92 -0.18
N ASN A 108 11.07 2.06 -1.12
CA ASN A 108 10.07 1.05 -1.48
C ASN A 108 9.16 0.57 -0.32
N LYS A 109 9.03 1.36 0.76
CA LYS A 109 8.27 0.97 1.96
C LYS A 109 6.76 0.79 1.74
N TYR A 110 6.16 1.54 0.82
CA TYR A 110 4.70 1.61 0.67
C TYR A 110 4.20 0.99 -0.63
N LYS A 111 2.96 0.51 -0.62
CA LYS A 111 2.19 0.22 -1.84
C LYS A 111 1.19 1.35 -2.10
N TYR A 112 0.73 1.49 -3.34
CA TYR A 112 -0.13 2.59 -3.75
C TYR A 112 -1.30 2.08 -4.58
N VAL A 113 -2.51 2.54 -4.26
CA VAL A 113 -3.72 2.19 -5.00
C VAL A 113 -3.99 3.29 -6.03
N LYS A 114 -4.06 2.90 -7.31
CA LYS A 114 -4.32 3.84 -8.41
C LYS A 114 -5.72 4.43 -8.27
N LYS A 115 -5.81 5.76 -8.22
CA LYS A 115 -7.06 6.54 -8.26
C LYS A 115 -6.97 7.66 -9.28
N ASP A 116 -8.13 8.21 -9.66
CA ASP A 116 -8.26 9.37 -10.53
C ASP A 116 -7.70 10.62 -9.86
N ILE A 117 -6.40 10.83 -10.04
CA ILE A 117 -5.68 12.00 -9.55
C ILE A 117 -5.81 13.08 -10.60
N SER A 118 -6.71 14.03 -10.34
CA SER A 118 -6.97 15.16 -11.23
C SER A 118 -5.87 16.21 -11.16
N ASN A 119 -5.21 16.34 -10.00
CA ASN A 119 -4.11 17.28 -9.72
C ASN A 119 -3.21 16.84 -8.54
N ALA A 120 -2.16 17.61 -8.25
CA ALA A 120 -1.17 17.29 -7.21
C ALA A 120 -1.70 17.33 -5.75
N HIS A 121 -2.86 17.96 -5.52
CA HIS A 121 -3.55 18.00 -4.23
C HIS A 121 -4.55 16.85 -4.06
N SER A 122 -4.85 16.08 -5.12
CA SER A 122 -5.70 14.90 -4.99
C SER A 122 -5.08 13.90 -4.02
N HIS A 123 -5.92 13.33 -3.15
CA HIS A 123 -5.48 12.32 -2.19
C HIS A 123 -5.24 10.98 -2.89
N VAL A 124 -4.11 10.35 -2.60
CA VAL A 124 -3.78 9.00 -2.97
C VAL A 124 -3.89 8.09 -1.75
N THR A 125 -4.39 6.88 -1.98
CA THR A 125 -4.44 5.81 -0.98
C THR A 125 -3.09 5.08 -0.98
N ILE A 126 -2.41 5.13 0.17
CA ILE A 126 -1.09 4.56 0.40
C ILE A 126 -1.24 3.45 1.43
N ILE A 127 -0.58 2.32 1.20
CA ILE A 127 -0.63 1.15 2.08
C ILE A 127 0.70 1.04 2.81
N CYS A 128 0.67 1.24 4.13
CA CYS A 128 1.74 0.88 5.05
C CYS A 128 1.75 -0.63 5.30
N PRO A 129 2.90 -1.31 5.25
CA PRO A 129 2.99 -2.74 5.53
C PRO A 129 2.63 -3.09 6.97
N ILE A 130 2.67 -2.12 7.89
CA ILE A 130 2.42 -2.30 9.33
C ILE A 130 1.01 -1.84 9.70
N HIS A 131 0.61 -0.64 9.26
CA HIS A 131 -0.61 0.02 9.71
C HIS A 131 -1.75 0.05 8.66
N GLY A 132 -1.51 -0.54 7.49
CA GLY A 132 -2.48 -0.60 6.39
C GLY A 132 -2.69 0.73 5.68
N GLU A 133 -3.91 0.95 5.19
CA GLU A 133 -4.27 2.08 4.33
C GLU A 133 -4.31 3.41 5.07
N PHE A 134 -3.76 4.44 4.43
CA PHE A 134 -3.90 5.84 4.81
C PHE A 134 -3.97 6.73 3.57
N GLN A 135 -4.51 7.96 3.72
CA GLN A 135 -4.61 8.93 2.64
C GLN A 135 -3.59 10.06 2.83
N GLN A 136 -2.90 10.44 1.76
CA GLN A 136 -2.12 11.68 1.67
C GLN A 136 -2.20 12.20 0.24
N ASN A 137 -2.03 13.51 0.03
CA ASN A 137 -1.75 14.00 -1.33
C ASN A 137 -0.27 13.80 -1.68
N PHE A 138 0.05 13.79 -2.97
CA PHE A 138 1.41 13.54 -3.43
C PHE A 138 2.41 14.60 -2.99
N ASN A 139 2.00 15.87 -2.92
CA ASN A 139 2.91 16.91 -2.51
C ASN A 139 3.45 16.66 -1.10
N ASN A 140 2.56 16.34 -0.16
CA ASN A 140 2.93 16.00 1.21
C ASN A 140 3.76 14.71 1.27
N HIS A 141 3.36 13.68 0.53
CA HIS A 141 4.06 12.40 0.56
C HIS A 141 5.48 12.46 -0.01
N ILE A 142 5.67 13.24 -1.09
CA ILE A 142 6.93 13.30 -1.85
C ILE A 142 7.79 14.49 -1.43
N TYR A 143 7.27 15.72 -1.43
CA TYR A 143 8.11 16.89 -1.15
C TYR A 143 8.35 17.05 0.34
N ASN A 144 7.32 16.88 1.17
CA ASN A 144 7.47 16.92 2.63
C ASN A 144 7.97 15.58 3.20
N LYS A 145 8.09 14.55 2.35
CA LYS A 145 8.53 13.20 2.72
C LYS A 145 7.69 12.59 3.85
N ASN A 146 6.41 12.97 3.93
CA ASN A 146 5.53 12.43 4.97
C ASN A 146 5.28 10.93 4.72
N GLY A 147 5.51 10.13 5.75
CA GLY A 147 5.22 8.70 5.74
C GLY A 147 3.83 8.38 6.30
N CYS A 148 3.62 7.11 6.63
CA CYS A 148 2.48 6.68 7.40
C CYS A 148 2.44 7.43 8.74
N PRO A 149 1.33 8.13 9.07
CA PRO A 149 1.24 8.92 10.30
C PRO A 149 1.42 8.04 11.56
N ASN A 150 0.95 6.80 11.49
CA ASN A 150 1.07 5.85 12.60
C ASN A 150 2.51 5.34 12.78
N CYS A 151 3.32 5.28 11.71
CA CYS A 151 4.75 4.95 11.83
C CYS A 151 5.57 6.07 12.47
N GLY A 152 5.18 7.33 12.26
CA GLY A 152 5.87 8.48 12.85
C GLY A 152 5.43 8.79 14.29
N TYR A 153 4.43 8.07 14.82
CA TYR A 153 3.88 8.34 16.13
C TYR A 153 4.69 7.68 17.24
N ASN A 154 4.98 8.44 18.29
CA ASN A 154 5.59 7.95 19.53
C ASN A 154 4.52 7.29 20.41
N CYS A 155 4.16 6.06 20.08
CA CYS A 155 3.43 5.17 20.96
C CYS A 155 4.39 4.68 22.08
N SER A 156 3.90 4.66 23.33
CA SER A 156 4.74 4.31 24.49
C SER A 156 5.18 2.84 24.42
N LYS A 157 6.35 2.52 24.97
CA LYS A 157 6.82 1.13 25.00
C LYS A 157 5.83 0.21 25.72
N LEU A 158 5.28 0.68 26.84
CA LEU A 158 4.34 -0.09 27.66
C LEU A 158 3.00 -0.32 26.96
N GLU A 159 2.48 0.68 26.23
CA GLU A 159 1.28 0.52 25.41
C GLU A 159 1.50 -0.55 24.33
N LYS A 160 2.65 -0.54 23.63
CA LYS A 160 2.97 -1.57 22.63
C LYS A 160 3.04 -2.94 23.24
N GLU A 161 3.78 -3.09 24.35
CA GLU A 161 3.94 -4.36 25.06
C GLU A 161 2.59 -4.90 25.54
N TRP A 162 1.72 -4.03 26.04
CA TRP A 162 0.37 -4.42 26.43
C TRP A 162 -0.47 -4.87 25.24
N LEU A 163 -0.53 -4.11 24.14
CA LEU A 163 -1.26 -4.50 22.93
C LEU A 163 -0.68 -5.77 22.29
N ASP A 164 0.64 -5.97 22.37
CA ASP A 164 1.32 -7.20 21.93
C ASP A 164 0.92 -8.39 22.81
N SER A 165 0.84 -8.22 24.13
CA SER A 165 0.40 -9.27 25.06
C SER A 165 -1.03 -9.74 24.79
N LEU A 166 -1.88 -8.84 24.30
CA LEU A 166 -3.25 -9.11 23.86
C LEU A 166 -3.34 -9.62 22.41
N LYS A 167 -2.20 -9.73 21.72
CA LYS A 167 -2.09 -10.13 20.30
C LYS A 167 -2.89 -9.22 19.35
N ILE A 168 -3.04 -7.95 19.68
CA ILE A 168 -3.79 -6.96 18.87
C ILE A 168 -2.99 -6.61 17.61
N PRO A 169 -3.49 -6.82 16.38
CA PRO A 169 -2.71 -6.53 15.17
C PRO A 169 -2.39 -5.04 15.00
N ASN A 170 -1.18 -4.71 14.51
CA ASN A 170 -0.79 -3.31 14.21
C ASN A 170 -1.76 -2.59 13.27
N LEU A 171 -2.45 -3.33 12.39
CA LEU A 171 -3.44 -2.79 11.46
C LEU A 171 -4.59 -2.07 12.17
N ILE A 172 -4.94 -2.46 13.40
CA ILE A 172 -6.04 -1.89 14.16
C ILE A 172 -5.59 -0.96 15.29
N ARG A 173 -4.27 -0.69 15.40
CA ARG A 173 -3.70 0.23 16.39
C ARG A 173 -3.71 1.68 15.91
N GLN A 174 -3.65 2.61 16.86
CA GLN A 174 -3.52 4.06 16.66
C GLN A 174 -4.60 4.59 15.70
N LYS A 175 -5.86 4.33 16.04
CA LYS A 175 -7.01 4.66 15.18
C LYS A 175 -7.65 5.97 15.57
N HIS A 176 -8.22 6.62 14.57
CA HIS A 176 -9.09 7.77 14.77
C HIS A 176 -10.53 7.34 14.48
N LEU A 177 -11.41 7.53 15.45
CA LEU A 177 -12.84 7.27 15.35
C LEU A 177 -13.59 8.59 15.30
N SER A 178 -14.64 8.65 14.48
CA SER A 178 -15.57 9.78 14.45
C SER A 178 -16.91 9.29 14.99
N ILE A 179 -17.27 9.73 16.20
CA ILE A 179 -18.43 9.25 16.95
C ILE A 179 -19.26 10.48 17.31
N ASN A 180 -20.51 10.53 16.84
CA ASN A 180 -21.43 11.65 17.09
C ASN A 180 -20.81 13.04 16.83
N GLY A 181 -20.07 13.16 15.72
CA GLY A 181 -19.38 14.41 15.33
C GLY A 181 -18.09 14.72 16.10
N ARG A 182 -17.74 13.94 17.14
CA ARG A 182 -16.48 14.08 17.90
C ARG A 182 -15.43 13.13 17.35
N ARG A 183 -14.19 13.58 17.29
CA ARG A 183 -13.05 12.76 16.84
C ARG A 183 -12.25 12.28 18.04
N PHE A 184 -12.14 10.98 18.18
CA PHE A 184 -11.33 10.34 19.22
C PHE A 184 -10.12 9.69 18.58
N LYS A 185 -8.98 9.83 19.25
CA LYS A 185 -7.83 8.96 18.99
C LYS A 185 -7.83 7.87 20.05
N VAL A 186 -7.67 6.63 19.60
CA VAL A 186 -7.66 5.43 20.45
C VAL A 186 -6.45 4.56 20.13
N ASP A 187 -5.97 3.80 21.11
CA ASP A 187 -4.73 3.01 20.97
C ASP A 187 -4.93 1.77 20.11
N ALA A 188 -6.11 1.14 20.18
CA ALA A 188 -6.58 0.23 19.14
C ALA A 188 -8.10 0.18 19.05
N PHE A 189 -8.62 -0.21 17.88
CA PHE A 189 -10.04 -0.43 17.65
C PHE A 189 -10.30 -1.68 16.83
N ASP A 190 -10.84 -2.70 17.49
CA ASP A 190 -11.35 -3.90 16.85
C ASP A 190 -12.81 -3.70 16.45
N LYS A 191 -13.04 -3.52 15.15
CA LYS A 191 -14.37 -3.29 14.58
C LYS A 191 -15.28 -4.53 14.67
N ASP A 192 -14.73 -5.74 14.69
CA ASP A 192 -15.51 -6.96 14.56
C ASP A 192 -16.26 -7.24 15.87
N ASN A 193 -15.66 -6.84 16.99
CA ASN A 193 -16.24 -6.96 18.33
C ASN A 193 -16.60 -5.60 18.95
N ASN A 194 -16.61 -4.53 18.16
CA ASN A 194 -16.82 -3.14 18.58
C ASN A 194 -16.03 -2.74 19.85
N THR A 195 -14.76 -3.17 19.93
CA THR A 195 -13.93 -3.05 21.13
C THR A 195 -12.83 -2.00 20.93
N ILE A 196 -12.75 -1.03 21.84
CA ILE A 196 -11.70 -0.03 21.93
C ILE A 196 -10.72 -0.44 23.02
N TYR A 197 -9.41 -0.35 22.72
CA TYR A 197 -8.34 -0.59 23.69
C TYR A 197 -7.63 0.73 23.98
N GLU A 198 -7.42 1.04 25.25
CA GLU A 198 -6.75 2.27 25.70
C GLU A 198 -5.73 1.98 26.83
N TYR A 199 -4.51 2.43 26.63
CA TYR A 199 -3.46 2.41 27.64
C TYR A 199 -3.38 3.78 28.32
N MET A 200 -3.76 3.83 29.58
CA MET A 200 -3.80 5.05 30.37
C MET A 200 -2.50 5.18 31.16
N GLY A 201 -1.56 5.95 30.59
CA GLY A 201 -0.33 6.31 31.27
C GLY A 201 -0.60 7.10 32.55
N TYR A 202 -0.16 6.63 33.72
CA TYR A 202 -0.47 7.26 35.01
C TYR A 202 -0.18 8.76 35.02
N PHE A 203 0.98 9.16 34.50
CA PHE A 203 1.40 10.56 34.41
C PHE A 203 0.50 11.39 33.49
N TRP A 204 0.09 10.86 32.34
CA TRP A 204 -0.68 11.63 31.35
C TRP A 204 -2.17 11.73 31.70
N HIS A 205 -2.66 10.79 32.52
CA HIS A 205 -4.07 10.63 32.87
C HIS A 205 -4.36 10.84 34.36
N GLY A 206 -3.35 11.19 35.17
CA GLY A 206 -3.51 11.61 36.57
C GLY A 206 -4.06 10.54 37.51
N HIS A 207 -3.51 9.32 37.46
CA HIS A 207 -3.98 8.24 38.32
C HIS A 207 -3.87 8.63 39.82
N PRO A 208 -4.96 8.59 40.59
CA PRO A 208 -5.03 9.17 41.93
C PRO A 208 -4.10 8.51 42.95
N ASP A 209 -3.79 7.22 42.77
CA ASP A 209 -2.83 6.52 43.65
C ASP A 209 -1.38 6.99 43.47
N PHE A 210 -1.05 7.69 42.37
CA PHE A 210 0.31 8.11 42.03
C PHE A 210 0.50 9.63 42.04
N PHE A 211 -0.59 10.39 41.94
CA PHE A 211 -0.54 11.86 41.84
C PHE A 211 -1.65 12.49 42.68
N ASN A 212 -1.31 13.56 43.41
CA ASN A 212 -2.31 14.34 44.13
C ASN A 212 -3.23 15.05 43.10
N PRO A 213 -4.57 14.95 43.21
CA PRO A 213 -5.50 15.58 42.30
C PRO A 213 -5.32 17.10 42.10
N GLU A 214 -4.83 17.80 43.13
CA GLU A 214 -4.60 19.25 43.10
C GLU A 214 -3.26 19.64 42.45
N ASP A 215 -2.32 18.71 42.32
CA ASP A 215 -1.03 18.98 41.69
C ASP A 215 -1.19 19.20 40.18
N ILE A 216 -0.39 20.12 39.64
CA ILE A 216 -0.39 20.45 38.21
C ILE A 216 0.58 19.54 37.46
N ASN A 217 0.09 18.87 36.42
CA ASN A 217 0.95 18.14 35.51
C ASN A 217 1.85 19.14 34.74
N PRO A 218 3.18 19.01 34.80
CA PRO A 218 4.10 20.01 34.29
C PRO A 218 4.10 20.12 32.75
N ARG A 219 3.53 19.14 32.04
CA ARG A 219 3.50 19.08 30.57
C ARG A 219 2.27 19.73 29.98
N ASN A 220 1.07 19.37 30.47
CA ASN A 220 -0.18 19.89 29.92
C ASN A 220 -0.75 21.09 30.71
N LYS A 221 -0.17 21.42 31.88
CA LYS A 221 -0.55 22.55 32.74
C LYS A 221 -1.96 22.45 33.32
N GLU A 222 -2.52 21.24 33.38
CA GLU A 222 -3.79 20.94 34.06
C GLU A 222 -3.54 20.17 35.35
N THR A 223 -4.49 20.22 36.29
CA THR A 223 -4.41 19.41 37.50
C THR A 223 -4.58 17.93 37.18
N TYR A 224 -3.91 17.05 37.92
CA TYR A 224 -4.06 15.60 37.71
C TYR A 224 -5.51 15.14 37.92
N GLY A 225 -6.24 15.74 38.85
CA GLY A 225 -7.67 15.47 39.05
C GLY A 225 -8.53 15.81 37.83
N SER A 226 -8.22 16.91 37.14
CA SER A 226 -8.89 17.28 35.88
C SER A 226 -8.58 16.28 34.75
N LEU A 227 -7.33 15.86 34.62
CA LEU A 227 -6.92 14.84 33.63
C LEU A 227 -7.61 13.50 33.85
N TYR A 228 -7.69 13.08 35.11
CA TYR A 228 -8.37 11.85 35.51
C TYR A 228 -9.87 11.93 35.21
N SER A 229 -10.51 13.02 35.59
CA SER A 229 -11.94 13.26 35.33
C SER A 229 -12.26 13.22 33.84
N LYS A 230 -11.47 13.92 33.00
CA LYS A 230 -11.60 13.87 31.54
C LYS A 230 -11.40 12.47 30.96
N THR A 231 -10.51 11.68 31.55
CA THR A 231 -10.27 10.29 31.14
C THR A 231 -11.51 9.44 31.41
N LEU A 232 -12.11 9.55 32.59
CA LEU A 232 -13.36 8.86 32.93
C LEU A 232 -14.53 9.32 32.06
N GLU A 233 -14.67 10.62 31.80
CA GLU A 233 -15.68 11.17 30.89
C GLU A 233 -15.54 10.63 29.46
N LYS A 234 -14.31 10.54 28.94
CA LYS A 234 -14.01 9.93 27.64
C LYS A 234 -14.45 8.47 27.63
N ILE A 235 -14.07 7.68 28.64
CA ILE A 235 -14.41 6.26 28.74
C ILE A 235 -15.92 6.08 28.74
N LYS A 236 -16.61 6.78 29.65
CA LYS A 236 -18.06 6.72 29.75
C LYS A 236 -18.74 7.11 28.44
N PHE A 237 -18.28 8.18 27.78
CA PHE A 237 -18.84 8.57 26.48
C PHE A 237 -18.71 7.47 25.42
N LEU A 238 -17.56 6.79 25.37
CA LEU A 238 -17.33 5.69 24.43
C LEU A 238 -18.24 4.49 24.75
N GLU A 239 -18.38 4.14 26.03
CA GLU A 239 -19.28 3.07 26.47
C GLU A 239 -20.75 3.39 26.19
N ASP A 240 -21.21 4.61 26.51
CA ASP A 240 -22.55 5.12 26.21
C ASP A 240 -22.82 5.17 24.70
N SER A 241 -21.76 5.28 23.88
CA SER A 241 -21.84 5.20 22.42
C SER A 241 -21.86 3.75 21.89
N GLY A 242 -21.92 2.75 22.77
CA GLY A 242 -22.06 1.33 22.44
C GLY A 242 -20.77 0.55 22.24
N PHE A 243 -19.61 1.15 22.55
CA PHE A 243 -18.31 0.46 22.44
C PHE A 243 -17.99 -0.30 23.72
N LYS A 244 -17.41 -1.49 23.57
CA LYS A 244 -16.71 -2.14 24.69
C LYS A 244 -15.36 -1.48 24.87
N VAL A 245 -15.07 -0.89 26.03
CA VAL A 245 -13.79 -0.21 26.28
C VAL A 245 -12.94 -1.06 27.22
N VAL A 246 -11.77 -1.50 26.74
CA VAL A 246 -10.78 -2.26 27.51
C VAL A 246 -9.63 -1.34 27.86
N ILE A 247 -9.38 -1.17 29.16
CA ILE A 247 -8.42 -0.19 29.66
C ILE A 247 -7.27 -0.91 30.39
N LYS A 248 -6.05 -0.42 30.18
CA LYS A 248 -4.89 -0.75 31.02
C LYS A 248 -4.28 0.51 31.56
N TRP A 249 -4.16 0.59 32.88
CA TRP A 249 -3.36 1.63 33.52
C TRP A 249 -1.92 1.17 33.74
N GLY A 250 -0.95 2.08 33.58
CA GLY A 250 0.47 1.81 33.83
C GLY A 250 1.40 2.92 33.38
#